data_AF-A0A7S3JLN0-F1
#
_entry.id   AF-A0A7S3JLN0-F1
#
_cell.length_a   1.000
_cell.length_b   1.000
_cell.length_c   1.000
_cell.angle_alpha   90.00
_cell.angle_beta   90.00
_cell.angle_gamma   90.00
#
_symmetry.space_group_name_H-M   'P 1'
#
loop_
_entity.id
_entity.type
_entity.pdbx_description
1 polymer ?
#
loop_
_entity_poly.entity_id
_entity_poly.type
_entity_poly.pdbx_seq_one_letter_code
_entity_poly.pdbx_strand_id
1 'polypeptide(L)'
;IYGRAEPIRILLHIAKAEYEDVRYELSEWPEIKNDEKFEYGCLPVLEKDGKHYSQTPAILRFLGREYGYYPSDADQAYVVDNAFEAVYDFGMGLYIMKDLKDEEKKEAL
;
A
#
# COMPACT_ATOMS: atom_id res chain seq x y z
N ILE A 1 -6.23 1.81 -12.24
CA ILE A 1 -6.32 2.76 -11.09
C ILE A 1 -4.96 2.79 -10.40
N TYR A 2 -4.48 3.96 -9.94
CA TYR A 2 -3.23 4.06 -9.18
C TYR A 2 -3.36 3.37 -7.81
N GLY A 3 -4.24 3.90 -6.96
CA GLY A 3 -4.65 3.28 -5.69
C GLY A 3 -3.49 3.00 -4.73
N ARG A 4 -3.67 2.00 -3.87
CA ARG A 4 -2.71 1.62 -2.81
C ARG A 4 -1.42 0.98 -3.35
N ALA A 5 -1.38 0.60 -4.62
CA ALA A 5 -0.20 0.03 -5.26
C ALA A 5 0.78 1.10 -5.78
N GLU A 6 0.31 2.33 -6.00
CA GLU A 6 1.10 3.37 -6.63
C GLU A 6 2.40 3.76 -5.92
N PRO A 7 2.44 3.96 -4.59
CA PRO A 7 3.70 4.28 -3.94
C PRO A 7 4.75 3.17 -4.10
N ILE A 8 4.33 1.90 -4.25
CA ILE A 8 5.23 0.76 -4.50
C ILE A 8 5.84 0.89 -5.90
N ARG A 9 5.01 1.18 -6.92
CA ARG A 9 5.48 1.40 -8.30
C ARG A 9 6.47 2.57 -8.38
N ILE A 10 6.17 3.68 -7.69
CA ILE A 10 7.05 4.85 -7.63
C ILE A 10 8.40 4.45 -7.02
N LEU A 11 8.40 3.74 -5.89
CA LEU A 11 9.63 3.29 -5.25
C LEU A 11 10.45 2.38 -6.17
N LEU A 12 9.83 1.38 -6.80
CA LEU A 12 10.50 0.48 -7.75
C LEU A 12 11.08 1.24 -8.95
N HIS A 13 10.34 2.23 -9.46
CA HIS A 13 10.81 3.08 -10.56
C HIS A 13 12.03 3.92 -10.15
N ILE A 14 11.99 4.58 -8.98
CA ILE A 14 13.11 5.38 -8.46
C ILE A 14 14.33 4.50 -8.19
N ALA A 15 14.11 3.29 -7.67
CA ALA A 15 15.13 2.27 -7.44
C ALA A 15 15.71 1.69 -8.75
N LYS A 16 15.11 1.99 -9.90
CA LYS A 16 15.42 1.37 -11.21
C LYS A 16 15.34 -0.16 -11.16
N ALA A 17 14.45 -0.70 -10.33
CA ALA A 17 14.18 -2.12 -10.25
C ALA A 17 13.32 -2.55 -11.43
N GLU A 18 13.65 -3.68 -12.04
CA GLU A 18 12.78 -4.32 -13.02
C GLU A 18 11.63 -5.03 -12.28
N TYR A 19 10.40 -4.82 -12.73
CA TYR A 19 9.22 -5.47 -12.15
C TYR A 19 8.12 -5.61 -13.20
N GLU A 20 7.26 -6.61 -13.00
CA GLU A 20 6.03 -6.77 -13.76
C GLU A 20 4.86 -6.11 -13.00
N ASP A 21 4.09 -5.26 -13.69
CA ASP A 21 2.90 -4.62 -13.12
C ASP A 21 1.64 -5.40 -13.54
N VAL A 22 1.32 -6.44 -12.77
CA VAL A 22 0.10 -7.23 -12.97
C VAL A 22 -1.11 -6.44 -12.48
N ARG A 23 -2.01 -6.09 -13.40
CA ARG A 23 -3.22 -5.32 -13.12
C ARG A 23 -4.44 -6.18 -13.36
N TYR A 24 -5.29 -6.26 -12.35
CA TYR A 24 -6.58 -6.93 -12.42
C TYR A 24 -7.69 -5.92 -12.67
N GLU A 25 -8.61 -6.26 -13.55
CA GLU A 25 -9.88 -5.60 -13.74
C GLU A 25 -10.80 -5.83 -12.53
N LEU A 26 -11.69 -4.88 -12.27
CA LEU A 26 -12.60 -5.00 -11.12
C LEU A 26 -13.56 -6.19 -11.26
N SER A 27 -13.88 -6.59 -12.49
CA SER A 27 -14.79 -7.69 -12.79
C SER A 27 -14.22 -9.07 -12.47
N GLU A 28 -12.90 -9.27 -12.58
CA GLU A 28 -12.24 -10.54 -12.27
C GLU A 28 -11.92 -10.69 -10.78
N TRP A 29 -11.81 -9.57 -10.05
CA TRP A 29 -11.43 -9.56 -8.64
C TRP A 29 -12.24 -10.49 -7.72
N PRO A 30 -13.58 -10.60 -7.82
CA PRO A 30 -14.36 -11.49 -6.97
C PRO A 30 -13.97 -12.96 -7.08
N GLU A 31 -13.49 -13.41 -8.24
CA GLU A 31 -13.12 -14.80 -8.50
C GLU A 31 -11.73 -15.12 -7.96
N ILE A 32 -10.78 -14.19 -8.12
CA ILE A 32 -9.36 -14.43 -7.80
C ILE A 32 -8.98 -14.08 -6.37
N LYS A 33 -9.72 -13.21 -5.66
CA LYS A 33 -9.31 -12.68 -4.35
C LYS A 33 -9.12 -13.73 -3.25
N ASN A 34 -9.62 -14.96 -3.43
CA ASN A 34 -9.49 -16.06 -2.47
C ASN A 34 -8.25 -16.94 -2.74
N ASP A 35 -7.47 -16.65 -3.79
CA ASP A 35 -6.19 -17.30 -4.06
C ASP A 35 -5.21 -17.06 -2.89
N GLU A 36 -4.37 -18.05 -2.60
CA GLU A 36 -3.40 -18.04 -1.49
C GLU A 36 -2.41 -16.88 -1.55
N LYS A 37 -2.13 -16.35 -2.75
CA LYS A 37 -1.25 -15.18 -2.91
C LYS A 37 -1.84 -13.90 -2.34
N PHE A 38 -3.17 -13.82 -2.21
CA PHE A 38 -3.87 -12.70 -1.60
C PHE A 38 -4.20 -13.03 -0.15
N GLU A 39 -3.18 -13.00 0.72
CA GLU A 39 -3.26 -13.38 2.14
C GLU A 39 -4.47 -12.78 2.89
N TYR A 40 -4.81 -11.53 2.60
CA TYR A 40 -5.95 -10.81 3.20
C TYR A 40 -7.11 -10.59 2.23
N GLY A 41 -7.12 -11.29 1.09
CA GLY A 41 -8.08 -11.08 0.00
C GLY A 41 -8.11 -9.63 -0.48
N CYS A 42 -6.94 -9.00 -0.55
CA CYS A 42 -6.75 -7.57 -0.83
C CYS A 42 -5.54 -7.33 -1.74
N LEU A 43 -5.56 -6.22 -2.47
CA LEU A 43 -4.42 -5.68 -3.20
C LEU A 43 -3.83 -4.45 -2.47
N PRO A 44 -2.54 -4.14 -2.64
CA PRO A 44 -1.56 -4.81 -3.50
C PRO A 44 -0.90 -6.04 -2.85
N VAL A 45 -0.32 -6.88 -3.71
CA VAL A 45 0.60 -7.97 -3.36
C VAL A 45 1.88 -7.82 -4.18
N LEU A 46 3.03 -7.93 -3.54
CA LEU A 46 4.34 -8.05 -4.19
C LEU A 46 4.73 -9.53 -4.22
N GLU A 47 5.08 -10.04 -5.39
CA GLU A 47 5.72 -11.35 -5.55
C GLU A 47 7.22 -11.18 -5.75
N LYS A 48 8.04 -11.86 -4.94
CA LYS A 48 9.49 -11.89 -5.08
C LYS A 48 10.05 -13.22 -4.61
N ASP A 49 10.85 -13.87 -5.46
CA ASP A 49 11.47 -15.18 -5.18
C ASP A 49 10.45 -16.26 -4.76
N GLY A 50 9.28 -16.26 -5.39
CA GLY A 50 8.16 -17.17 -5.09
C GLY A 50 7.45 -16.89 -3.77
N LYS A 51 7.74 -15.75 -3.11
CA LYS A 51 7.07 -15.32 -1.88
C LYS A 51 6.15 -14.15 -2.16
N HIS A 52 5.01 -14.13 -1.46
CA HIS A 52 4.02 -13.06 -1.55
C HIS A 52 4.10 -12.17 -0.31
N TYR A 53 4.09 -10.86 -0.54
CA TYR A 53 4.09 -9.84 0.52
C TYR A 53 2.88 -8.95 0.34
N SER A 54 2.11 -8.82 1.42
CA SER A 54 0.90 -7.99 1.46
C SER A 54 1.14 -6.69 2.23
N GLN A 55 0.16 -5.79 2.16
CA GLN A 55 0.13 -4.49 2.85
C GLN A 55 1.14 -3.46 2.32
N THR A 56 0.61 -2.40 1.71
CA THR A 56 1.40 -1.28 1.16
C THR A 56 2.52 -0.77 2.09
N PRO A 57 2.26 -0.48 3.39
CA PRO A 57 3.31 0.07 4.26
C PRO A 57 4.44 -0.93 4.51
N ALA A 58 4.10 -2.22 4.66
CA ALA A 58 5.08 -3.28 4.89
C ALA A 58 5.96 -3.51 3.65
N ILE A 59 5.34 -3.56 2.46
CA ILE A 59 6.05 -3.70 1.18
C ILE A 59 7.01 -2.52 0.96
N LEU A 60 6.57 -1.30 1.22
CA LEU A 60 7.42 -0.10 1.06
C LEU A 60 8.62 -0.11 2.01
N ARG A 61 8.45 -0.51 3.26
CA ARG A 61 9.58 -0.67 4.19
C ARG A 61 10.52 -1.78 3.75
N PHE A 62 9.99 -2.90 3.28
CA PHE A 62 10.78 -4.03 2.77
C PHE A 62 11.65 -3.61 1.57
N LEU A 63 11.04 -3.06 0.53
CA LEU A 63 11.75 -2.58 -0.66
C LEU A 63 12.63 -1.38 -0.36
N GLY A 64 12.21 -0.50 0.55
CA GLY A 64 13.00 0.64 0.99
C GLY A 64 14.29 0.20 1.66
N ARG A 65 14.27 -0.84 2.49
CA ARG A 65 15.49 -1.44 3.06
C ARG A 65 16.32 -2.14 1.99
N GLU A 66 15.69 -2.86 1.06
CA GLU A 66 16.37 -3.59 -0.01
C GLU A 66 17.13 -2.65 -0.96
N TYR A 67 16.53 -1.51 -1.32
CA TYR A 67 17.11 -0.56 -2.29
C TYR A 67 17.78 0.67 -1.64
N GLY A 68 17.85 0.75 -0.31
CA GLY A 68 18.55 1.83 0.40
C GLY A 68 17.76 3.15 0.53
N TYR A 69 16.43 3.10 0.44
CA TYR A 69 15.52 4.24 0.65
C TYR A 69 14.85 4.26 2.03
N TYR A 70 15.15 3.30 2.90
CA TYR A 70 14.68 3.28 4.28
C TYR A 70 15.87 3.32 5.25
N PRO A 71 15.89 4.25 6.23
CA PRO A 71 17.02 4.40 7.13
C PRO A 71 17.14 3.21 8.11
N SER A 72 18.38 2.91 8.51
CA SER A 72 18.67 1.91 9.55
C SER A 72 18.64 2.48 10.97
N ASP A 73 18.86 3.79 11.10
CA ASP A 73 18.71 4.49 12.37
C ASP A 73 17.24 4.54 12.80
N ALA A 74 16.99 4.22 14.07
CA ALA A 74 15.63 4.06 14.59
C ALA A 74 14.85 5.38 14.61
N ASP A 75 15.49 6.51 14.92
CA ASP A 75 14.83 7.80 14.98
C ASP A 75 14.50 8.31 13.57
N GLN A 76 15.41 8.11 12.61
CA GLN A 76 15.13 8.41 11.21
C GLN A 76 14.03 7.51 10.62
N ALA A 77 14.04 6.22 10.96
CA ALA A 77 13.00 5.28 10.55
C ALA A 77 11.63 5.68 11.11
N TYR A 78 11.59 6.12 12.37
CA TYR A 78 10.39 6.67 12.99
C TYR A 78 9.86 7.88 12.22
N VAL A 79 10.72 8.82 11.79
CA VAL A 79 10.27 9.99 11.02
C VAL A 79 9.60 9.58 9.70
N VAL A 80 10.19 8.61 8.99
CA VAL A 80 9.61 8.06 7.75
C VAL A 80 8.26 7.41 8.02
N ASP A 81 8.19 6.55 9.04
CA ASP A 81 6.97 5.83 9.38
C ASP A 81 5.88 6.79 9.85
N ASN A 82 6.19 7.75 10.71
CA ASN A 82 5.24 8.72 11.21
C ASN A 82 4.62 9.57 10.09
N ALA A 83 5.45 10.04 9.15
CA ALA A 83 4.96 10.78 7.99
C ALA A 83 4.06 9.91 7.10
N PHE A 84 4.45 8.65 6.86
CA PHE A 84 3.68 7.73 6.05
C PHE A 84 2.33 7.38 6.71
N GLU A 85 2.32 7.03 8.00
CA GLU A 85 1.08 6.69 8.72
C GLU A 85 0.14 7.89 8.78
N ALA A 86 0.64 9.12 8.95
CA ALA A 86 -0.21 10.32 8.92
C ALA A 86 -0.93 10.51 7.57
N VAL A 87 -0.23 10.28 6.45
CA VAL A 87 -0.84 10.32 5.10
C VAL A 87 -1.85 9.19 4.93
N TYR A 88 -1.54 8.01 5.45
CA TYR A 88 -2.37 6.83 5.33
C TYR A 88 -3.66 6.95 6.16
N ASP A 89 -3.58 7.40 7.41
CA ASP A 89 -4.72 7.69 8.28
C ASP A 89 -5.62 8.76 7.68
N PHE A 90 -5.02 9.84 7.13
CA PHE A 90 -5.78 10.88 6.43
C PHE A 90 -6.54 10.30 5.23
N GLY A 91 -5.88 9.48 4.40
CA GLY A 91 -6.50 8.82 3.26
C GLY A 91 -7.64 7.88 3.65
N MET A 92 -7.48 7.14 4.76
CA MET A 92 -8.52 6.28 5.32
C MET A 92 -9.70 7.08 5.88
N GLY A 93 -9.44 8.21 6.55
CA GLY A 93 -10.47 9.13 7.00
C GLY A 93 -11.31 9.67 5.84
N LEU A 94 -10.65 10.10 4.75
CA LEU A 94 -11.34 10.52 3.53
C LEU A 94 -12.18 9.39 2.90
N TYR A 95 -11.70 8.16 2.95
CA TYR A 95 -12.45 7.00 2.47
C TYR A 95 -13.72 6.77 3.29
N ILE A 96 -13.60 6.71 4.62
CA ILE A 96 -14.74 6.53 5.53
C ILE A 96 -15.77 7.64 5.34
N MET A 97 -15.33 8.89 5.22
CA MET A 97 -16.22 10.03 5.00
C MET A 97 -16.99 9.99 3.69
N LYS A 98 -16.57 9.23 2.68
CA LYS A 98 -17.37 9.06 1.45
C LYS A 98 -18.64 8.25 1.70
N ASP A 99 -18.57 7.30 2.63
CA ASP A 99 -19.65 6.34 2.90
C ASP A 99 -20.57 6.81 4.04
N LEU A 100 -20.17 7.82 4.82
CA LEU A 100 -21.01 8.47 5.83
C LEU A 100 -22.15 9.27 5.20
N LYS A 101 -23.29 9.36 5.89
CA LYS A 101 -24.37 10.29 5.56
C LYS A 101 -23.95 11.72 5.90
N ASP A 102 -24.57 12.71 5.25
CA ASP A 102 -24.17 14.12 5.40
C ASP A 102 -24.32 14.67 6.83
N GLU A 103 -25.22 14.10 7.64
CA GLU A 103 -25.38 14.43 9.06
C GLU A 103 -24.20 13.92 9.91
N GLU A 104 -23.70 12.72 9.61
CA GLU A 104 -22.57 12.09 10.32
C GLU A 104 -21.24 12.77 9.96
N LYS A 105 -21.11 13.30 8.74
CA LYS A 105 -19.92 14.07 8.31
C LYS A 105 -19.75 15.38 9.08
N LYS A 106 -20.85 16.00 9.53
CA LYS A 106 -20.80 17.25 10.30
C LYS A 106 -20.34 17.04 11.75
N GLU A 107 -20.53 15.85 12.32
CA GLU A 107 -20.07 15.52 13.67
C GLU A 107 -18.60 15.05 13.71
N ALA A 108 -18.07 14.54 12.59
CA ALA A 108 -16.71 14.04 12.47
C ALA A 108 -15.64 15.11 12.15
N LEU A 109 -16.06 16.36 11.89
CA LEU A 109 -15.23 17.54 11.59
C LEU A 109 -15.16 18.47 12.80
#